data_AF-A0A914CB51-F1
#
_entry.id   AF-A0A914CB51-F1
#
_cell.length_a   1.000
_cell.length_b   1.000
_cell.length_c   1.000
_cell.angle_alpha   90.00
_cell.angle_beta   90.00
_cell.angle_gamma   90.00
#
_symmetry.space_group_name_H-M   'P 1'
#
loop_
_entity.id
_entity.type
_entity.pdbx_description
1 polymer ?
#
loop_
_entity_poly.entity_id
_entity_poly.type
_entity_poly.pdbx_seq_one_letter_code
_entity_poly.pdbx_strand_id
1 'polypeptide(L)'
;MTSTKIWIAHALLALWISMRSSGQLWVWLKHWTQPSEYVEGYQIDTSDIEWKLYRNSLSGFLFAFILHSVLFQIIIRVFKRKDGDVILAIFWIFLQLYLTSINCILFTGILILLATTITYFTRRQIFSWIICIIFVLKADLWAPYSYTPEKYYREFNFYLYTAVQVINFCIYLVKNPEKKFDFELMIRYAQYLFYPTYSITLIMLYEDFENQLNLVWKKVEKQETLWGPEVDFWFFVKKAIRLIFWFYFIELFLHFIFVNALFNSPFTLISGLHPVSKYSQMWRYFDQGLYQFLKNQVYIPLMGNTKNELILNLRRLGAMVSVFLFVLAWHGLRSNYLYWVLLSALELCIERFGRYITTTTTWTNFSKFIGEANTTRITALSMLLTVIPGIFGVFFFLGPKGIGDTIFVNVLVDGVVDCFTLNVRYANSGFVFAHLLILGYCFNNVCIYLEKKYGFDTRKRKVE
;
A
#
# COMPACT_ATOMS: atom_id res chain seq x y z
N MET A 1 7.39 -5.18 26.72
CA MET A 1 8.58 -5.32 25.85
C MET A 1 9.08 -6.76 25.72
N THR A 2 9.01 -7.61 26.76
CA THR A 2 9.50 -9.00 26.72
C THR A 2 8.66 -9.94 25.85
N SER A 3 7.34 -9.93 25.98
CA SER A 3 6.45 -10.86 25.24
C SER A 3 6.50 -10.72 23.70
N THR A 4 6.54 -9.50 23.15
CA THR A 4 6.62 -9.28 21.69
C THR A 4 7.95 -9.74 21.10
N LYS A 5 9.06 -9.48 21.81
CA LYS A 5 10.40 -9.94 21.38
C LYS A 5 10.49 -11.46 21.40
N ILE A 6 9.91 -12.09 22.43
CA ILE A 6 9.80 -13.54 22.54
C ILE A 6 8.99 -14.10 21.36
N TRP A 7 7.84 -13.51 21.03
CA TRP A 7 7.02 -14.00 19.90
C TRP A 7 7.71 -13.85 18.55
N ILE A 8 8.34 -12.69 18.28
CA ILE A 8 9.13 -12.50 17.05
C ILE A 8 10.25 -13.52 16.99
N ALA A 9 10.97 -13.75 18.09
CA ALA A 9 12.02 -14.75 18.15
C ALA A 9 11.48 -16.18 17.93
N HIS A 10 10.31 -16.52 18.49
CA HIS A 10 9.68 -17.83 18.28
C HIS A 10 9.14 -18.00 16.87
N ALA A 11 8.57 -16.96 16.26
CA ALA A 11 8.09 -16.99 14.88
C ALA A 11 9.26 -17.12 13.90
N LEU A 12 10.35 -16.37 14.12
CA LEU A 12 11.58 -16.47 13.33
C LEU A 12 12.27 -17.83 13.52
N LEU A 13 12.31 -18.35 14.76
CA LEU A 13 12.87 -19.67 15.06
C LEU A 13 12.02 -20.78 14.45
N ALA A 14 10.70 -20.70 14.54
CA ALA A 14 9.78 -21.66 13.92
C ALA A 14 9.90 -21.63 12.39
N LEU A 15 10.01 -20.44 11.79
CA LEU A 15 10.29 -20.27 10.37
C LEU A 15 11.63 -20.91 9.99
N TRP A 16 12.69 -20.62 10.74
CA TRP A 16 14.02 -21.16 10.49
C TRP A 16 14.05 -22.69 10.62
N ILE A 17 13.43 -23.25 11.66
CA ILE A 17 13.30 -24.70 11.86
C ILE A 17 12.50 -25.31 10.71
N SER A 18 11.33 -24.75 10.36
CA SER A 18 10.48 -25.25 9.29
C SER A 18 11.19 -25.24 7.94
N MET A 19 11.99 -24.20 7.67
CA MET A 19 12.82 -24.15 6.46
C MET A 19 13.87 -25.25 6.51
N ARG A 20 14.64 -25.37 7.61
CA ARG A 20 15.72 -26.37 7.79
C ARG A 20 15.24 -27.81 7.81
N SER A 21 14.02 -28.09 8.25
CA SER A 21 13.48 -29.45 8.37
C SER A 21 12.88 -30.00 7.07
N SER A 22 12.57 -29.15 6.08
CA SER A 22 11.96 -29.59 4.82
C SER A 22 13.00 -29.68 3.70
N GLY A 23 13.49 -30.90 3.43
CA GLY A 23 14.47 -31.14 2.36
C GLY A 23 13.95 -30.77 0.96
N GLN A 24 12.66 -31.02 0.69
CA GLN A 24 12.02 -30.64 -0.57
C GLN A 24 11.90 -29.12 -0.72
N LEU A 25 11.60 -28.41 0.38
CA LEU A 25 11.56 -26.95 0.39
C LEU A 25 12.93 -26.34 0.10
N TRP A 26 14.02 -26.91 0.61
CA TRP A 26 15.37 -26.42 0.29
C TRP A 26 15.74 -26.60 -1.18
N VAL A 27 15.39 -27.72 -1.79
CA VAL A 27 15.59 -27.92 -3.24
C VAL A 27 14.78 -26.91 -4.03
N TRP A 28 13.54 -26.66 -3.62
CA TRP A 28 12.70 -25.63 -4.21
C TRP A 28 13.31 -24.23 -4.06
N LEU A 29 13.69 -23.83 -2.85
CA LEU A 29 14.28 -22.53 -2.57
C LEU A 29 15.55 -22.30 -3.40
N LYS A 30 16.43 -23.30 -3.51
CA LYS A 30 17.63 -23.23 -4.36
C LYS A 30 17.33 -22.98 -5.84
N HIS A 31 16.16 -23.39 -6.33
CA HIS A 31 15.76 -23.10 -7.71
C HIS A 31 15.39 -21.62 -7.92
N TRP A 32 14.87 -20.97 -6.88
CA TRP A 32 14.38 -19.58 -6.95
C TRP A 32 15.35 -18.55 -6.37
N THR A 33 16.32 -18.97 -5.56
CA THR A 33 17.39 -18.12 -5.02
C THR A 33 18.61 -18.14 -5.91
N GLN A 34 19.40 -17.07 -5.88
CA GLN A 34 20.71 -17.00 -6.56
C GLN A 34 21.85 -16.81 -5.55
N PRO A 35 23.10 -17.16 -5.91
CA PRO A 35 24.25 -16.78 -5.11
C PRO A 35 24.28 -15.27 -4.87
N SER A 36 24.53 -14.87 -3.62
CA SER A 36 24.65 -13.46 -3.26
C SER A 36 25.89 -12.85 -3.91
N GLU A 37 25.72 -11.68 -4.53
CA GLU A 37 26.82 -10.86 -5.03
C GLU A 37 27.57 -10.13 -3.90
N TYR A 38 27.00 -10.10 -2.69
CA TYR A 38 27.51 -9.31 -1.56
C TYR A 38 28.17 -10.16 -0.48
N VAL A 39 27.68 -11.38 -0.26
CA VAL A 39 28.14 -12.27 0.82
C VAL A 39 28.45 -13.65 0.24
N GLU A 40 29.74 -13.97 0.15
CA GLU A 40 30.20 -15.24 -0.38
C GLU A 40 29.59 -16.43 0.39
N GLY A 41 29.10 -17.44 -0.34
CA GLY A 41 28.49 -18.64 0.23
C GLY A 41 27.02 -18.51 0.64
N TYR A 42 26.43 -17.31 0.56
CA TYR A 42 25.00 -17.09 0.85
C TYR A 42 24.14 -17.09 -0.42
N GLN A 43 22.86 -17.39 -0.24
CA GLN A 43 21.83 -17.29 -1.27
C GLN A 43 20.93 -16.09 -0.98
N ILE A 44 20.40 -15.47 -2.02
CA ILE A 44 19.47 -14.34 -1.95
C ILE A 44 18.21 -14.64 -2.77
N ASP A 45 17.05 -14.27 -2.23
CA ASP A 45 15.78 -14.32 -2.97
C ASP A 45 15.66 -13.14 -3.94
N THR A 46 15.83 -13.44 -5.23
CA THR A 46 15.63 -12.49 -6.33
C THR A 46 14.40 -12.82 -7.18
N SER A 47 13.49 -13.64 -6.65
CA SER A 47 12.31 -14.09 -7.40
C SER A 47 11.25 -12.98 -7.55
N ASP A 48 11.36 -11.92 -6.76
CA ASP A 48 10.54 -10.72 -6.90
C ASP A 48 10.97 -9.87 -8.10
N ILE A 49 10.11 -9.83 -9.12
CA ILE A 49 10.37 -9.07 -10.35
C ILE A 49 10.33 -7.57 -10.08
N GLU A 50 9.44 -7.09 -9.22
CA GLU A 50 9.27 -5.66 -8.91
C GLU A 50 10.50 -5.11 -8.17
N TRP A 51 10.96 -5.82 -7.14
CA TRP A 51 12.19 -5.50 -6.41
C TRP A 51 13.40 -5.53 -7.34
N LYS A 52 13.51 -6.52 -8.22
CA LYS A 52 14.60 -6.60 -9.20
C LYS A 52 14.61 -5.38 -10.13
N LEU A 53 13.45 -4.98 -10.65
CA LEU A 53 13.31 -3.80 -11.50
C LEU A 53 13.58 -2.49 -10.75
N TYR A 54 13.13 -2.39 -9.51
CA TYR A 54 13.41 -1.28 -8.61
C TYR A 54 14.91 -1.15 -8.32
N ARG A 55 15.58 -2.25 -7.96
CA ARG A 55 17.03 -2.31 -7.70
C ARG A 55 17.83 -1.82 -8.90
N ASN A 56 17.48 -2.28 -10.10
CA ASN A 56 18.14 -1.85 -11.34
C ASN A 56 17.90 -0.35 -11.63
N SER A 57 16.77 0.21 -11.18
CA SER A 57 16.44 1.63 -11.35
C SER A 57 17.01 2.55 -10.27
N LEU A 58 17.59 1.98 -9.20
CA LEU A 58 17.96 2.72 -7.99
C LEU A 58 18.99 3.81 -8.27
N SER A 59 20.01 3.55 -9.09
CA SER A 59 21.06 4.53 -9.42
C SER A 59 20.46 5.78 -10.08
N GLY A 60 19.55 5.59 -11.04
CA GLY A 60 18.83 6.67 -11.70
C GLY A 60 17.94 7.46 -10.74
N PHE A 61 17.23 6.77 -9.84
CA PHE A 61 16.42 7.44 -8.80
C PHE A 61 17.27 8.23 -7.81
N LEU A 62 18.37 7.66 -7.32
CA LEU A 62 19.27 8.33 -6.38
C LEU A 62 19.85 9.59 -6.99
N PHE A 63 20.35 9.51 -8.23
CA PHE A 63 20.84 10.68 -8.95
C PHE A 63 19.76 11.75 -9.08
N ALA A 64 18.56 11.37 -9.56
CA ALA A 64 17.46 12.31 -9.76
C ALA A 64 16.97 12.96 -8.45
N PHE A 65 16.89 12.20 -7.36
CA PHE A 65 16.43 12.70 -6.06
C PHE A 65 17.46 13.59 -5.36
N ILE A 66 18.76 13.30 -5.51
CA ILE A 66 19.83 14.18 -5.04
C ILE A 66 19.77 15.49 -5.82
N LEU A 67 19.72 15.41 -7.15
CA LEU A 67 19.64 16.58 -8.03
C LEU A 67 18.41 17.43 -7.71
N HIS A 68 17.25 16.80 -7.55
CA HIS A 68 16.01 17.44 -7.09
C HIS A 68 16.21 18.16 -5.75
N SER A 69 16.76 17.49 -4.75
CA SER A 69 16.90 18.05 -3.41
C SER A 69 17.81 19.28 -3.38
N VAL A 70 18.93 19.23 -4.11
CA VAL A 70 19.88 20.34 -4.22
C VAL A 70 19.26 21.52 -4.98
N LEU A 71 18.73 21.27 -6.19
CA LEU A 71 18.19 22.33 -7.02
C LEU A 71 16.92 22.94 -6.45
N PHE A 72 16.05 22.16 -5.79
CA PHE A 72 14.89 22.68 -5.09
C PHE A 72 15.30 23.72 -4.04
N GLN A 73 16.30 23.41 -3.21
CA GLN A 73 16.79 24.34 -2.18
C GLN A 73 17.44 25.59 -2.76
N ILE A 74 18.20 25.46 -3.85
CA ILE A 74 18.79 26.61 -4.54
C ILE A 74 17.68 27.49 -5.11
N ILE A 75 16.73 26.91 -5.83
CA ILE A 75 15.70 27.66 -6.55
C ILE A 75 14.82 28.46 -5.57
N ILE A 76 14.34 27.83 -4.49
CA ILE A 76 13.47 28.52 -3.53
C ILE A 76 14.20 29.65 -2.78
N ARG A 77 15.53 29.61 -2.66
CA ARG A 77 16.32 30.63 -1.94
C ARG A 77 16.77 31.77 -2.84
N VAL A 78 17.00 31.49 -4.12
CA VAL A 78 17.55 32.47 -5.08
C VAL A 78 16.44 33.23 -5.81
N PHE A 79 15.35 32.54 -6.17
CA PHE A 79 14.30 33.11 -6.99
C PHE A 79 13.07 33.50 -6.17
N LYS A 80 12.38 34.55 -6.63
CA LYS A 80 11.05 34.89 -6.12
C LYS A 80 10.06 33.79 -6.50
N ARG A 81 9.01 33.62 -5.69
CA ARG A 81 7.98 32.59 -5.86
C ARG A 81 7.51 32.40 -7.31
N LYS A 82 7.12 33.49 -7.99
CA LYS A 82 6.57 33.42 -9.36
C LYS A 82 7.56 32.81 -10.36
N ASP A 83 8.82 33.24 -10.32
CA ASP A 83 9.85 32.75 -11.23
C ASP A 83 10.32 31.35 -10.81
N GLY A 84 10.48 31.14 -9.50
CA GLY A 84 10.87 29.86 -8.92
C GLY A 84 9.87 28.75 -9.23
N ASP A 85 8.57 29.02 -9.19
CA ASP A 85 7.54 28.04 -9.52
C ASP A 85 7.64 27.58 -10.99
N VAL A 86 7.89 28.50 -11.93
CA VAL A 86 8.09 28.18 -13.36
C VAL A 86 9.36 27.38 -13.56
N ILE A 87 10.47 27.81 -12.95
CA ILE A 87 11.77 27.12 -13.04
C ILE A 87 11.65 25.70 -12.49
N LEU A 88 10.97 25.51 -11.34
CA LEU A 88 10.74 24.19 -10.76
C LEU A 88 9.90 23.29 -11.69
N ALA A 89 8.84 23.84 -12.30
CA ALA A 89 8.02 23.07 -13.23
C ALA A 89 8.84 22.57 -14.44
N ILE A 90 9.62 23.46 -15.05
CA ILE A 90 10.49 23.14 -16.19
C ILE A 90 11.54 22.10 -15.77
N PHE A 91 12.22 22.34 -14.64
CA PHE A 91 13.22 21.43 -14.10
C PHE A 91 12.65 20.02 -13.86
N TRP A 92 11.47 19.91 -13.25
CA TRP A 92 10.85 18.62 -12.99
C TRP A 92 10.42 17.91 -14.27
N ILE A 93 9.94 18.62 -15.29
CA ILE A 93 9.68 18.02 -16.61
C ILE A 93 10.96 17.41 -17.20
N PHE A 94 12.08 18.14 -17.18
CA PHE A 94 13.36 17.61 -17.66
C PHE A 94 13.86 16.42 -16.84
N LEU A 95 13.67 16.47 -15.52
CA LEU A 95 14.03 15.37 -14.65
C LEU A 95 13.20 14.11 -14.96
N GLN A 96 11.92 14.27 -15.30
CA GLN A 96 11.07 13.16 -15.71
C GLN A 96 11.42 12.63 -17.09
N LEU A 97 11.84 13.48 -18.03
CA LEU A 97 12.38 13.03 -19.32
C LEU A 97 13.64 12.17 -19.15
N TYR A 98 14.50 12.52 -18.17
CA TYR A 98 15.67 11.71 -17.81
C TYR A 98 15.27 10.35 -17.21
N LEU A 99 14.30 10.35 -16.27
CA LEU A 99 13.85 9.12 -15.63
C LEU A 99 13.09 8.21 -16.61
N THR A 100 12.25 8.74 -17.47
CA THR A 100 11.36 7.96 -18.33
C THR A 100 11.83 7.99 -19.79
N SER A 101 11.02 8.54 -20.68
CA SER A 101 11.32 8.79 -22.08
C SER A 101 10.42 9.90 -22.64
N ILE A 102 10.81 10.47 -23.78
CA ILE A 102 10.00 11.45 -24.47
C ILE A 102 8.64 10.89 -24.91
N ASN A 103 8.59 9.63 -25.35
CA ASN A 103 7.36 8.96 -25.75
C ASN A 103 6.40 8.82 -24.56
N CYS A 104 6.92 8.48 -23.39
CA CYS A 104 6.14 8.39 -22.16
C CYS A 104 5.52 9.73 -21.77
N ILE A 105 6.30 10.80 -21.79
CA ILE A 105 5.81 12.15 -21.45
C ILE A 105 4.78 12.64 -22.47
N LEU A 106 5.00 12.44 -23.77
CA LEU A 106 4.04 12.84 -24.81
C LEU A 106 2.73 12.05 -24.70
N PHE A 107 2.80 10.73 -24.54
CA PHE A 107 1.62 9.87 -24.41
C PHE A 107 0.81 10.21 -23.16
N THR A 108 1.47 10.42 -22.03
CA THR A 108 0.82 10.86 -20.79
C THR A 108 0.25 12.26 -20.92
N GLY A 109 0.90 13.14 -21.70
CA GLY A 109 0.40 14.47 -22.04
C GLY A 109 -0.98 14.42 -22.73
N ILE A 110 -1.21 13.45 -23.62
CA ILE A 110 -2.52 13.24 -24.26
C ILE A 110 -3.59 12.88 -23.21
N LEU A 111 -3.28 11.96 -22.28
CA LEU A 111 -4.18 11.59 -21.19
C LEU A 111 -4.53 12.81 -20.33
N ILE A 112 -3.52 13.58 -19.91
CA ILE A 112 -3.68 14.78 -19.07
C ILE A 112 -4.59 15.78 -19.77
N LEU A 113 -4.30 16.10 -21.04
CA LEU A 113 -5.06 17.06 -21.83
C LEU A 113 -6.51 16.60 -22.00
N LEU A 114 -6.73 15.35 -22.40
CA LEU A 114 -8.07 14.80 -22.66
C LEU A 114 -8.94 14.82 -21.38
N ALA A 115 -8.45 14.22 -20.30
CA ALA A 115 -9.21 14.10 -19.06
C ALA A 115 -9.47 15.46 -18.41
N THR A 116 -8.46 16.35 -18.38
CA THR A 116 -8.57 17.67 -17.76
C THR A 116 -9.50 18.57 -18.57
N THR A 117 -9.37 18.58 -19.91
CA THR A 117 -10.21 19.43 -20.79
C THR A 117 -11.67 19.02 -20.72
N ILE A 118 -11.97 17.72 -20.83
CA ILE A 118 -13.36 17.22 -20.73
C ILE A 118 -13.93 17.55 -19.36
N THR A 119 -13.18 17.36 -18.28
CA THR A 119 -13.66 17.68 -16.93
C THR A 119 -13.89 19.17 -16.74
N TYR A 120 -13.00 20.02 -17.26
CA TYR A 120 -13.11 21.47 -17.16
C TYR A 120 -14.38 22.00 -17.84
N PHE A 121 -14.70 21.52 -19.05
CA PHE A 121 -15.89 21.97 -19.77
C PHE A 121 -17.18 21.35 -19.26
N THR A 122 -17.18 20.05 -18.94
CA THR A 122 -18.39 19.35 -18.48
C THR A 122 -18.70 19.61 -17.01
N ARG A 123 -17.69 19.99 -16.21
CA ARG A 123 -17.74 20.07 -14.75
C ARG A 123 -18.21 18.77 -14.10
N ARG A 124 -17.84 17.63 -14.68
CA ARG A 124 -18.14 16.29 -14.16
C ARG A 124 -16.87 15.44 -14.05
N GLN A 125 -16.53 15.03 -12.83
CA GLN A 125 -15.38 14.16 -12.56
C GLN A 125 -15.53 12.72 -13.10
N ILE A 126 -16.74 12.27 -13.46
CA ILE A 126 -16.96 10.90 -13.95
C ILE A 126 -16.16 10.60 -15.22
N PHE A 127 -15.94 11.61 -16.07
CA PHE A 127 -15.16 11.45 -17.30
C PHE A 127 -13.69 11.20 -16.99
N SER A 128 -13.07 11.95 -16.06
CA SER A 128 -11.69 11.68 -15.66
C SER A 128 -11.55 10.29 -15.04
N TRP A 129 -12.52 9.84 -14.23
CA TRP A 129 -12.52 8.48 -13.69
C TRP A 129 -12.55 7.42 -14.79
N ILE A 130 -13.48 7.52 -15.75
CA ILE A 130 -13.62 6.55 -16.84
C ILE A 130 -12.34 6.53 -17.69
N ILE A 131 -11.86 7.69 -18.12
CA ILE A 131 -10.67 7.82 -18.98
C ILE A 131 -9.43 7.23 -18.28
N CYS A 132 -9.18 7.63 -17.04
CA CYS A 132 -7.99 7.17 -16.30
C CYS A 132 -8.08 5.69 -15.90
N ILE A 133 -9.26 5.16 -15.56
CA ILE A 133 -9.41 3.72 -15.27
C ILE A 133 -9.21 2.88 -16.54
N ILE A 134 -9.80 3.29 -17.67
CA ILE A 134 -9.58 2.60 -18.95
C ILE A 134 -8.10 2.62 -19.31
N PHE A 135 -7.44 3.78 -19.13
CA PHE A 135 -6.01 3.92 -19.35
C PHE A 135 -5.21 2.94 -18.47
N VAL A 136 -5.43 2.92 -17.16
CA VAL A 136 -4.74 1.99 -16.24
C VAL A 136 -4.95 0.53 -16.63
N LEU A 137 -6.20 0.14 -16.97
CA LEU A 137 -6.53 -1.24 -17.35
C LEU A 137 -5.94 -1.69 -18.70
N LYS A 138 -5.54 -0.75 -19.55
CA LYS A 138 -5.13 -1.01 -20.94
C LYS A 138 -3.75 -0.44 -21.29
N ALA A 139 -3.05 0.16 -20.32
CA ALA A 139 -1.74 0.76 -20.52
C ALA A 139 -0.76 -0.24 -21.14
N ASP A 140 -0.73 -1.47 -20.64
CA ASP A 140 0.12 -2.56 -21.18
C ASP A 140 -0.09 -2.87 -22.67
N LEU A 141 -1.25 -2.51 -23.25
CA LEU A 141 -1.56 -2.77 -24.66
C LEU A 141 -1.17 -1.62 -25.60
N TRP A 142 -1.19 -0.38 -25.11
CA TRP A 142 -1.12 0.81 -25.97
C TRP A 142 -0.03 1.80 -25.58
N ALA A 143 0.45 1.76 -24.33
CA ALA A 143 1.45 2.70 -23.87
C ALA A 143 2.82 2.35 -24.47
N PRO A 144 3.57 3.35 -24.97
CA PRO A 144 4.87 3.14 -25.60
C PRO A 144 5.95 2.92 -24.54
N TYR A 145 6.07 1.69 -24.06
CA TYR A 145 7.11 1.33 -23.11
C TYR A 145 8.49 1.22 -23.77
N SER A 146 9.51 1.68 -23.05
CA SER A 146 10.92 1.47 -23.35
C SER A 146 11.30 0.00 -23.17
N TYR A 147 12.16 -0.50 -24.05
CA TYR A 147 12.66 -1.88 -23.98
C TYR A 147 13.67 -2.11 -22.84
N THR A 148 14.29 -1.06 -22.31
CA THR A 148 15.24 -1.20 -21.19
C THR A 148 14.46 -1.43 -19.89
N PRO A 149 14.72 -2.52 -19.13
CA PRO A 149 13.92 -2.89 -17.96
C PRO A 149 13.83 -1.78 -16.91
N GLU A 150 14.91 -1.02 -16.73
CA GLU A 150 14.97 0.12 -15.81
C GLU A 150 14.04 1.27 -16.21
N LYS A 151 13.93 1.61 -17.51
CA LYS A 151 13.02 2.66 -17.98
C LYS A 151 11.59 2.15 -18.02
N TYR A 152 11.40 0.91 -18.47
CA TYR A 152 10.11 0.21 -18.44
C TYR A 152 9.44 0.35 -17.07
N TYR A 153 10.17 0.00 -16.00
CA TYR A 153 9.65 0.07 -14.64
C TYR A 153 9.25 1.49 -14.22
N ARG A 154 10.07 2.48 -14.57
CA ARG A 154 9.79 3.88 -14.23
C ARG A 154 8.62 4.43 -15.02
N GLU A 155 8.51 4.08 -16.30
CA GLU A 155 7.38 4.46 -17.16
C GLU A 155 6.08 3.79 -16.72
N PHE A 156 6.12 2.51 -16.36
CA PHE A 156 4.97 1.79 -15.81
C PHE A 156 4.40 2.49 -14.58
N ASN A 157 5.26 2.80 -13.61
CA ASN A 157 4.83 3.57 -12.45
C ASN A 157 4.38 4.98 -12.83
N PHE A 158 5.10 5.67 -13.72
CA PHE A 158 4.73 7.03 -14.15
C PHE A 158 3.33 7.10 -14.76
N TYR A 159 2.97 6.15 -15.63
CA TYR A 159 1.63 6.05 -16.21
C TYR A 159 0.55 5.87 -15.14
N LEU A 160 0.75 4.92 -14.22
CA LEU A 160 -0.24 4.60 -13.18
C LEU A 160 -0.45 5.76 -12.21
N TYR A 161 0.63 6.30 -11.65
CA TYR A 161 0.57 7.38 -10.67
C TYR A 161 0.04 8.67 -11.31
N THR A 162 0.43 8.97 -12.56
CA THR A 162 -0.11 10.14 -13.27
C THR A 162 -1.61 10.03 -13.49
N ALA A 163 -2.15 8.84 -13.80
CA ALA A 163 -3.59 8.66 -13.93
C ALA A 163 -4.35 9.03 -12.63
N VAL A 164 -3.80 8.67 -11.47
CA VAL A 164 -4.36 9.04 -10.16
C VAL A 164 -4.23 10.53 -9.88
N GLN A 165 -3.10 11.14 -10.25
CA GLN A 165 -2.90 12.59 -10.11
C GLN A 165 -3.89 13.37 -10.98
N VAL A 166 -4.11 12.95 -12.23
CA VAL A 166 -5.09 13.54 -13.14
C VAL A 166 -6.51 13.46 -12.55
N ILE A 167 -6.90 12.30 -12.01
CA ILE A 167 -8.19 12.17 -11.30
C ILE A 167 -8.27 13.18 -10.15
N ASN A 168 -7.25 13.24 -9.28
CA ASN A 168 -7.24 14.15 -8.12
C ASN A 168 -7.43 15.61 -8.54
N PHE A 169 -6.69 16.06 -9.55
CA PHE A 169 -6.77 17.42 -10.05
C PHE A 169 -8.12 17.72 -10.72
N CYS A 170 -8.66 16.76 -11.49
CA CYS A 170 -9.99 16.86 -12.07
C CYS A 170 -11.08 17.01 -11.00
N ILE A 171 -10.96 16.29 -9.87
CA ILE A 171 -11.86 16.44 -8.72
C ILE A 171 -11.72 17.85 -8.12
N TYR A 172 -10.50 18.36 -7.97
CA TYR A 172 -10.27 19.72 -7.50
C TYR A 172 -10.94 20.78 -8.38
N LEU A 173 -10.83 20.66 -9.71
CA LEU A 173 -11.49 21.57 -10.66
C LEU A 173 -13.02 21.56 -10.56
N VAL A 174 -13.60 20.41 -10.22
CA VAL A 174 -15.05 20.27 -10.03
C VAL A 174 -15.50 20.85 -8.68
N LYS A 175 -14.69 20.70 -7.64
CA LYS A 175 -14.96 21.26 -6.30
C LYS A 175 -14.81 22.78 -6.25
N ASN A 176 -13.96 23.36 -7.09
CA ASN A 176 -13.65 24.79 -7.11
C ASN A 176 -14.02 25.41 -8.48
N PRO A 177 -15.32 25.49 -8.84
CA PRO A 177 -15.77 25.96 -10.15
C PRO A 177 -15.38 27.42 -10.45
N GLU A 178 -15.17 28.23 -9.42
CA GLU A 178 -14.75 29.62 -9.50
C GLU A 178 -13.29 29.81 -9.90
N LYS A 179 -12.44 28.78 -9.74
CA LYS A 179 -11.04 28.83 -10.14
C LYS A 179 -10.94 28.81 -11.66
N LYS A 180 -10.37 29.87 -12.23
CA LYS A 180 -10.02 29.93 -13.65
C LYS A 180 -8.79 29.06 -13.91
N PHE A 181 -8.79 28.39 -15.06
CA PHE A 181 -7.63 27.64 -15.53
C PHE A 181 -6.61 28.59 -16.16
N ASP A 182 -5.94 29.37 -15.32
CA ASP A 182 -4.95 30.37 -15.72
C ASP A 182 -3.52 29.78 -15.75
N PHE A 183 -2.56 30.63 -16.14
CA PHE A 183 -1.16 30.22 -16.25
C PHE A 183 -0.57 29.76 -14.91
N GLU A 184 -0.97 30.38 -13.80
CA GLU A 184 -0.48 30.00 -12.48
C GLU A 184 -0.97 28.59 -12.09
N LEU A 185 -2.25 28.29 -12.35
CA LEU A 185 -2.80 26.97 -12.12
C LEU A 185 -2.16 25.92 -13.03
N MET A 186 -1.87 26.25 -14.30
CA MET A 186 -1.16 25.36 -15.22
C MET A 186 0.24 25.00 -14.71
N ILE A 187 1.00 25.99 -14.22
CA ILE A 187 2.33 25.75 -13.63
C ILE A 187 2.20 24.89 -12.37
N ARG A 188 1.24 25.18 -11.48
CA ARG A 188 1.02 24.38 -10.27
C ARG A 188 0.61 22.95 -10.59
N TYR A 189 -0.19 22.75 -11.64
CA TYR A 189 -0.60 21.42 -12.08
C TYR A 189 0.57 20.63 -12.68
N ALA A 190 1.39 21.26 -13.53
CA ALA A 190 2.62 20.66 -14.04
C ALA A 190 3.57 20.27 -12.89
N GLN A 191 3.75 21.16 -11.91
CA GLN A 191 4.52 20.89 -10.71
C GLN A 191 4.02 19.65 -9.96
N TYR A 192 2.70 19.52 -9.78
CA TYR A 192 2.09 18.36 -9.13
C TYR A 192 2.36 17.06 -9.90
N LEU A 193 2.13 17.07 -11.23
CA LEU A 193 2.28 15.90 -12.09
C LEU A 193 3.73 15.40 -12.16
N PHE A 194 4.69 16.31 -12.30
CA PHE A 194 6.09 15.95 -12.57
C PHE A 194 6.97 15.91 -11.31
N TYR A 195 6.42 16.16 -10.13
CA TYR A 195 7.17 16.06 -8.87
C TYR A 195 7.76 14.65 -8.69
N PRO A 196 9.10 14.48 -8.57
CA PRO A 196 9.78 13.18 -8.69
C PRO A 196 9.24 12.04 -7.82
N THR A 197 8.87 12.34 -6.59
CA THR A 197 8.40 11.31 -5.65
C THR A 197 6.93 10.95 -5.87
N TYR A 198 6.11 11.90 -6.28
CA TYR A 198 4.66 11.68 -6.47
C TYR A 198 4.34 11.07 -7.82
N SER A 199 5.18 11.32 -8.81
CA SER A 199 5.00 10.81 -10.16
C SER A 199 5.29 9.32 -10.30
N ILE A 200 5.95 8.68 -9.32
CA ILE A 200 6.41 7.28 -9.44
C ILE A 200 6.14 6.44 -8.18
N THR A 201 6.11 7.03 -6.98
CA THR A 201 6.15 6.22 -5.74
C THR A 201 5.08 6.53 -4.70
N LEU A 202 4.50 7.73 -4.69
CA LEU A 202 3.62 8.16 -3.61
C LEU A 202 2.36 8.83 -4.15
N ILE A 203 1.21 8.37 -3.69
CA ILE A 203 -0.06 9.04 -3.98
C ILE A 203 -0.22 10.23 -3.02
N MET A 204 -0.33 11.44 -3.58
CA MET A 204 -0.60 12.68 -2.85
C MET A 204 -1.83 13.36 -3.44
N LEU A 205 -2.73 13.89 -2.61
CA LEU A 205 -3.86 14.68 -3.08
C LEU A 205 -3.38 16.06 -3.55
N TYR A 206 -4.01 16.61 -4.59
CA TYR A 206 -3.61 17.90 -5.15
C TYR A 206 -3.65 19.03 -4.11
N GLU A 207 -4.71 19.10 -3.30
CA GLU A 207 -4.86 20.12 -2.26
C GLU A 207 -3.74 20.02 -1.21
N ASP A 208 -3.35 18.81 -0.81
CA ASP A 208 -2.26 18.59 0.14
C ASP A 208 -0.91 19.03 -0.45
N PHE A 209 -0.67 18.72 -1.73
CA PHE A 209 0.51 19.17 -2.46
C PHE A 209 0.57 20.70 -2.52
N GLU A 210 -0.51 21.35 -2.95
CA GLU A 210 -0.61 22.80 -3.06
C GLU A 210 -0.37 23.46 -1.71
N ASN A 211 -0.99 22.96 -0.65
CA ASN A 211 -0.81 23.47 0.71
C ASN A 211 0.63 23.33 1.19
N GLN A 212 1.27 22.18 0.98
CA GLN A 212 2.66 21.96 1.39
C GLN A 212 3.62 22.90 0.66
N LEU A 213 3.48 23.06 -0.65
CA LEU A 213 4.36 23.93 -1.44
C LEU A 213 4.13 25.41 -1.10
N ASN A 214 2.88 25.82 -0.88
CA ASN A 214 2.55 27.17 -0.40
C ASN A 214 3.17 27.47 0.98
N LEU A 215 3.15 26.49 1.89
CA LEU A 215 3.79 26.63 3.21
C LEU A 215 5.30 26.80 3.10
N VAL A 216 5.96 26.10 2.17
CA VAL A 216 7.39 26.28 1.91
C VAL A 216 7.67 27.71 1.46
N TRP A 217 6.99 28.20 0.42
CA TRP A 217 7.16 29.56 -0.09
C TRP A 217 6.90 30.62 0.99
N LYS A 218 5.83 30.46 1.79
CA LYS A 218 5.51 31.39 2.88
C LYS A 218 6.61 31.48 3.93
N LYS A 219 7.27 30.37 4.27
CA LYS A 219 8.38 30.36 5.22
C LYS A 219 9.62 31.07 4.64
N VAL A 220 9.96 30.79 3.38
CA VAL A 220 11.05 31.47 2.67
C VAL A 220 10.82 32.99 2.66
N GLU A 221 9.63 33.44 2.25
CA GLU A 221 9.30 34.87 2.13
C GLU A 221 9.41 35.62 3.46
N LYS A 222 9.07 34.96 4.57
CA LYS A 222 9.15 35.53 5.91
C LYS A 222 10.57 35.58 6.50
N GLN A 223 11.57 35.06 5.79
CA GLN A 223 12.92 34.80 6.34
C GLN A 223 12.89 34.02 7.67
N GLU A 224 11.78 33.30 7.95
CA GLU A 224 11.77 32.28 8.98
C GLU A 224 12.74 31.23 8.46
N THR A 225 13.92 31.11 9.08
CA THR A 225 14.90 30.09 8.73
C THR A 225 14.17 28.77 8.69
N LEU A 226 13.91 28.25 7.48
CA LEU A 226 13.17 27.01 7.27
C LEU A 226 13.77 25.93 8.16
N TRP A 227 15.12 25.92 8.19
CA TRP A 227 16.02 25.41 9.22
C TRP A 227 17.34 26.21 9.12
N GLY A 228 18.18 26.25 10.17
CA GLY A 228 19.54 26.82 10.06
C GLY A 228 20.43 25.96 9.13
N PRO A 229 21.55 26.49 8.60
CA PRO A 229 22.44 25.75 7.67
C PRO A 229 22.85 24.36 8.20
N GLU A 230 23.10 24.26 9.51
CA GLU A 230 23.45 23.00 10.17
C GLU A 230 22.26 22.05 10.30
N VAL A 231 21.06 22.58 10.59
CA VAL A 231 19.86 21.78 10.80
C VAL A 231 19.32 21.23 9.47
N ASP A 232 19.45 21.98 8.38
CA ASP A 232 19.12 21.54 7.01
C ASP A 232 19.99 20.35 6.56
N PHE A 233 21.31 20.44 6.76
CA PHE A 233 22.22 19.37 6.37
C PHE A 233 21.96 18.08 7.16
N TRP A 234 21.88 18.18 8.49
CA TRP A 234 21.64 17.00 9.33
C TRP A 234 20.25 16.38 9.11
N PHE A 235 19.23 17.18 8.82
CA PHE A 235 17.91 16.66 8.46
C PHE A 235 17.96 15.82 7.18
N PHE A 236 18.63 16.34 6.14
CA PHE A 236 18.83 15.62 4.88
C PHE A 236 19.66 14.35 5.09
N VAL A 237 20.78 14.45 5.82
CA VAL A 237 21.65 13.32 6.15
C VAL A 237 20.90 12.24 6.91
N LYS A 238 20.09 12.58 7.93
CA LYS A 238 19.26 11.61 8.66
C LYS A 238 18.28 10.88 7.74
N LYS A 239 17.65 11.59 6.81
CA LYS A 239 16.73 10.97 5.82
C LYS A 239 17.49 10.06 4.85
N ALA A 240 18.65 10.48 4.37
CA ALA A 240 19.50 9.69 3.49
C ALA A 240 20.00 8.43 4.19
N ILE A 241 20.55 8.54 5.40
CA ILE A 241 20.96 7.41 6.24
C ILE A 241 19.80 6.46 6.46
N ARG A 242 18.60 6.98 6.79
CA ARG A 242 17.41 6.15 6.98
C ARG A 242 17.04 5.37 5.70
N LEU A 243 17.09 6.02 4.53
CA LEU A 243 16.78 5.37 3.26
C LEU A 243 17.81 4.30 2.91
N ILE A 244 19.09 4.62 3.05
CA ILE A 244 20.22 3.70 2.83
C ILE A 244 20.10 2.50 3.77
N PHE A 245 19.87 2.76 5.06
CA PHE A 245 19.66 1.72 6.07
C PHE A 245 18.53 0.77 5.66
N TRP A 246 17.35 1.30 5.31
CA TRP A 246 16.22 0.45 4.93
C TRP A 246 16.47 -0.33 3.65
N PHE A 247 17.13 0.26 2.66
CA PHE A 247 17.51 -0.44 1.44
C PHE A 247 18.41 -1.65 1.75
N TYR A 248 19.53 -1.43 2.45
CA TYR A 248 20.45 -2.52 2.81
C TYR A 248 19.85 -3.50 3.82
N PHE A 249 18.96 -3.03 4.71
CA PHE A 249 18.23 -3.91 5.61
C PHE A 249 17.34 -4.88 4.84
N ILE A 250 16.61 -4.42 3.81
CA ILE A 250 15.78 -5.28 2.97
C ILE A 250 16.66 -6.23 2.15
N GLU A 251 17.74 -5.75 1.53
CA GLU A 251 18.71 -6.61 0.81
C GLU A 251 19.24 -7.72 1.74
N LEU A 252 19.67 -7.37 2.95
CA LEU A 252 20.12 -8.34 3.95
C LEU A 252 19.00 -9.29 4.38
N PHE A 253 17.79 -8.76 4.60
CA PHE A 253 16.62 -9.54 5.00
C PHE A 253 16.27 -10.64 3.99
N LEU A 254 16.41 -10.37 2.69
CA LEU A 254 16.19 -11.33 1.60
C LEU A 254 17.21 -12.49 1.56
N HIS A 255 18.30 -12.42 2.33
CA HIS A 255 19.23 -13.55 2.53
C HIS A 255 18.74 -14.51 3.62
N PHE A 256 17.85 -14.05 4.50
CA PHE A 256 17.37 -14.83 5.65
C PHE A 256 15.94 -15.32 5.45
N ILE A 257 15.09 -14.49 4.83
CA ILE A 257 13.69 -14.81 4.59
C ILE A 257 13.43 -14.69 3.10
N PHE A 258 13.34 -15.84 2.44
CA PHE A 258 13.07 -15.95 1.01
C PHE A 258 11.58 -15.79 0.73
N VAL A 259 10.99 -14.65 1.10
CA VAL A 259 9.54 -14.41 1.12
C VAL A 259 8.89 -14.80 -0.21
N ASN A 260 9.43 -14.34 -1.34
CA ASN A 260 8.84 -14.57 -2.65
C ASN A 260 9.13 -15.99 -3.17
N ALA A 261 10.32 -16.54 -2.89
CA ALA A 261 10.61 -17.94 -3.21
C ALA A 261 9.73 -18.91 -2.40
N LEU A 262 9.40 -18.56 -1.16
CA LEU A 262 8.47 -19.27 -0.30
C LEU A 262 7.03 -19.14 -0.82
N PHE A 263 6.61 -17.97 -1.29
CA PHE A 263 5.30 -17.79 -1.95
C PHE A 263 5.21 -18.54 -3.29
N ASN A 264 6.33 -18.76 -3.96
CA ASN A 264 6.36 -19.55 -5.19
C ASN A 264 6.32 -21.06 -4.92
N SER A 265 6.49 -21.50 -3.67
CA SER A 265 6.53 -22.93 -3.35
C SER A 265 5.14 -23.55 -3.21
N PRO A 266 4.88 -24.73 -3.82
CA PRO A 266 3.66 -25.49 -3.51
C PRO A 266 3.75 -26.20 -2.15
N PHE A 267 4.92 -26.18 -1.50
CA PHE A 267 5.20 -26.94 -0.27
C PHE A 267 5.16 -26.08 1.01
N THR A 268 4.79 -24.80 0.90
CA THR A 268 4.80 -23.85 2.02
C THR A 268 3.41 -23.58 2.55
N LEU A 269 3.20 -23.98 3.79
CA LEU A 269 2.03 -23.66 4.62
C LEU A 269 2.41 -22.59 5.65
N ILE A 270 3.10 -21.54 5.21
CA ILE A 270 3.68 -20.57 6.14
C ILE A 270 2.62 -19.54 6.52
N SER A 271 2.02 -19.77 7.69
CA SER A 271 1.33 -18.74 8.47
C SER A 271 2.35 -17.70 8.95
N GLY A 272 2.32 -16.51 8.36
CA GLY A 272 3.15 -15.40 8.81
C GLY A 272 2.64 -14.09 8.25
N LEU A 273 1.75 -13.43 8.97
CA LEU A 273 1.21 -12.15 8.56
C LEU A 273 1.25 -11.09 9.63
N HIS A 274 1.34 -9.87 9.09
CA HIS A 274 1.26 -8.55 9.67
C HIS A 274 0.76 -8.51 11.13
N PRO A 275 1.40 -7.71 12.02
CA PRO A 275 1.03 -7.61 13.44
C PRO A 275 -0.31 -6.90 13.72
N VAL A 276 -1.27 -6.96 12.79
CA VAL A 276 -2.54 -6.22 12.86
C VAL A 276 -3.72 -7.19 12.71
N SER A 277 -4.37 -7.49 13.82
CA SER A 277 -5.59 -8.31 13.84
C SER A 277 -6.86 -7.54 13.43
N LYS A 278 -6.78 -6.21 13.30
CA LYS A 278 -7.85 -5.34 12.79
C LYS A 278 -7.55 -4.88 11.37
N TYR A 279 -8.23 -5.46 10.39
CA TYR A 279 -7.98 -5.15 8.99
C TYR A 279 -8.33 -3.70 8.62
N SER A 280 -9.28 -3.07 9.31
CA SER A 280 -9.51 -1.64 9.12
C SER A 280 -8.33 -0.76 9.54
N GLN A 281 -7.48 -1.22 10.48
CA GLN A 281 -6.24 -0.55 10.83
C GLN A 281 -5.14 -0.87 9.81
N MET A 282 -5.05 -2.11 9.33
CA MET A 282 -4.11 -2.50 8.29
C MET A 282 -4.25 -1.58 7.07
N TRP A 283 -5.47 -1.45 6.51
CA TRP A 283 -5.74 -0.57 5.37
C TRP A 283 -5.43 0.91 5.62
N ARG A 284 -5.47 1.40 6.87
CA ARG A 284 -5.14 2.79 7.21
C ARG A 284 -3.65 3.09 7.22
N TYR A 285 -2.84 2.07 7.49
CA TYR A 285 -1.40 2.24 7.77
C TYR A 285 -0.50 1.56 6.74
N PHE A 286 -1.00 0.61 5.95
CA PHE A 286 -0.26 -0.10 4.92
C PHE A 286 0.24 0.87 3.83
N ASP A 287 -0.69 1.62 3.24
CA ASP A 287 -0.38 2.72 2.33
C ASP A 287 -1.26 3.92 2.69
N GLN A 288 -0.66 4.92 3.32
CA GLN A 288 -1.38 6.11 3.76
C GLN A 288 -1.81 6.98 2.58
N GLY A 289 -1.01 7.06 1.50
CA GLY A 289 -1.33 7.86 0.32
C GLY A 289 -2.55 7.29 -0.42
N LEU A 290 -2.50 5.99 -0.71
CA LEU A 290 -3.63 5.26 -1.28
C LEU A 290 -4.85 5.34 -0.35
N TYR A 291 -4.69 5.13 0.95
CA TYR A 291 -5.81 5.22 1.89
C TYR A 291 -6.47 6.61 1.89
N GLN A 292 -5.69 7.70 1.92
CA GLN A 292 -6.25 9.05 1.85
C GLN A 292 -6.97 9.30 0.52
N PHE A 293 -6.43 8.81 -0.59
CA PHE A 293 -7.10 8.87 -1.89
C PHE A 293 -8.43 8.12 -1.88
N LEU A 294 -8.43 6.84 -1.52
CA LEU A 294 -9.63 6.00 -1.45
C LEU A 294 -10.67 6.63 -0.52
N LYS A 295 -10.26 7.12 0.65
CA LYS A 295 -11.16 7.73 1.63
C LYS A 295 -11.75 9.04 1.12
N ASN A 296 -10.92 9.98 0.68
CA ASN A 296 -11.34 11.37 0.44
C ASN A 296 -11.86 11.60 -0.98
N GLN A 297 -11.43 10.79 -1.96
CA GLN A 297 -11.83 10.92 -3.37
C GLN A 297 -12.87 9.89 -3.82
N VAL A 298 -12.98 8.75 -3.14
CA VAL A 298 -13.96 7.69 -3.49
C VAL A 298 -15.01 7.53 -2.41
N TYR A 299 -14.61 7.11 -1.21
CA TYR A 299 -15.54 6.67 -0.16
C TYR A 299 -16.44 7.79 0.37
N ILE A 300 -15.86 8.89 0.86
CA ILE A 300 -16.61 10.01 1.43
C ILE A 300 -17.54 10.67 0.40
N PRO A 301 -17.08 10.98 -0.84
CA PRO A 301 -17.95 11.55 -1.86
C PRO A 301 -19.18 10.68 -2.19
N LEU A 302 -19.01 9.36 -2.24
CA LEU A 302 -20.11 8.42 -2.55
C LEU A 302 -21.11 8.26 -1.40
N MET A 303 -20.71 8.51 -0.15
CA MET A 303 -21.65 8.54 0.97
C MET A 303 -22.64 9.71 0.85
N GLY A 304 -22.14 10.89 0.44
CA GLY A 304 -22.91 12.12 0.37
C GLY A 304 -23.54 12.52 1.70
N ASN A 305 -24.50 13.45 1.66
CA ASN A 305 -25.29 13.84 2.83
C ASN A 305 -26.73 13.32 2.67
N THR A 306 -27.22 12.55 3.64
CA THR A 306 -28.61 12.08 3.70
C THR A 306 -29.01 11.83 5.13
N LYS A 307 -30.26 12.18 5.48
CA LYS A 307 -30.84 11.88 6.80
C LYS A 307 -31.49 10.49 6.87
N ASN A 308 -31.67 9.83 5.73
CA ASN A 308 -32.30 8.50 5.67
C ASN A 308 -31.25 7.39 5.91
N GLU A 309 -31.39 6.68 7.02
CA GLU A 309 -30.47 5.61 7.46
C GLU A 309 -30.36 4.45 6.47
N LEU A 310 -31.45 4.05 5.80
CA LEU A 310 -31.42 2.97 4.80
C LEU A 310 -30.58 3.38 3.59
N ILE A 311 -30.83 4.58 3.06
CA ILE A 311 -30.07 5.13 1.93
C ILE A 311 -28.60 5.30 2.34
N LEU A 312 -28.32 5.77 3.55
CA LEU A 312 -26.96 5.91 4.07
C LEU A 312 -26.23 4.56 4.13
N ASN A 313 -26.90 3.50 4.60
CA ASN A 313 -26.31 2.17 4.67
C ASN A 313 -26.05 1.57 3.29
N LEU A 314 -26.98 1.73 2.33
CA LEU A 314 -26.77 1.34 0.93
C LEU A 314 -25.60 2.10 0.29
N ARG A 315 -25.52 3.43 0.52
CA ARG A 315 -24.40 4.25 0.04
C ARG A 315 -23.07 3.85 0.67
N ARG A 316 -23.03 3.50 1.96
CA ARG A 316 -21.82 2.98 2.61
C ARG A 316 -21.35 1.67 1.96
N LEU A 317 -22.28 0.76 1.65
CA LEU A 317 -21.97 -0.48 0.96
C LEU A 317 -21.45 -0.19 -0.46
N GLY A 318 -22.16 0.64 -1.22
CA GLY A 318 -21.74 1.06 -2.56
C GLY A 318 -20.37 1.73 -2.56
N ALA A 319 -20.11 2.63 -1.61
CA ALA A 319 -18.82 3.30 -1.44
C ALA A 319 -17.68 2.32 -1.14
N MET A 320 -17.92 1.32 -0.28
CA MET A 320 -16.95 0.25 0.00
C MET A 320 -16.67 -0.58 -1.25
N VAL A 321 -17.71 -0.97 -2.00
CA VAL A 321 -17.57 -1.70 -3.27
C VAL A 321 -16.76 -0.87 -4.28
N SER A 322 -17.08 0.41 -4.45
CA SER A 322 -16.35 1.30 -5.37
C SER A 322 -14.88 1.46 -5.01
N VAL A 323 -14.55 1.55 -3.71
CA VAL A 323 -13.14 1.57 -3.24
C VAL A 323 -12.40 0.32 -3.69
N PHE A 324 -12.99 -0.86 -3.49
CA PHE A 324 -12.35 -2.12 -3.87
C PHE A 324 -12.32 -2.37 -5.38
N LEU A 325 -13.32 -1.87 -6.13
CA LEU A 325 -13.29 -1.90 -7.59
C LEU A 325 -12.15 -1.04 -8.15
N PHE A 326 -11.86 0.11 -7.54
CA PHE A 326 -10.69 0.90 -7.90
C PHE A 326 -9.38 0.15 -7.63
N VAL A 327 -9.24 -0.45 -6.44
CA VAL A 327 -8.07 -1.27 -6.09
C VAL A 327 -7.90 -2.43 -7.08
N LEU A 328 -8.98 -3.11 -7.43
CA LEU A 328 -8.96 -4.18 -8.42
C LEU A 328 -8.56 -3.67 -9.82
N ALA A 329 -9.05 -2.50 -10.23
CA ALA A 329 -8.65 -1.91 -11.50
C ALA A 329 -7.17 -1.52 -11.53
N TRP A 330 -6.63 -1.04 -10.40
CA TRP A 330 -5.22 -0.69 -10.25
C TRP A 330 -4.29 -1.91 -10.35
N HIS A 331 -4.63 -3.01 -9.68
CA HIS A 331 -3.81 -4.22 -9.71
C HIS A 331 -4.08 -5.12 -10.93
N GLY A 332 -5.25 -4.97 -11.56
CA GLY A 332 -5.67 -5.70 -12.75
C GLY A 332 -6.71 -6.80 -12.48
N LEU A 333 -7.35 -7.27 -13.55
CA LEU A 333 -8.52 -8.17 -13.49
C LEU A 333 -8.17 -9.66 -13.45
N ARG A 334 -6.98 -10.03 -12.98
CA ARG A 334 -6.58 -11.43 -12.84
C ARG A 334 -7.31 -12.07 -11.64
N SER A 335 -7.56 -13.37 -11.71
CA SER A 335 -8.33 -14.11 -10.68
C SER A 335 -7.71 -13.99 -9.29
N ASN A 336 -6.39 -14.01 -9.18
CA ASN A 336 -5.68 -13.87 -7.91
C ASN A 336 -5.98 -12.52 -7.23
N TYR A 337 -5.95 -11.41 -7.95
CA TYR A 337 -6.32 -10.09 -7.41
C TYR A 337 -7.81 -9.99 -7.07
N LEU A 338 -8.68 -10.64 -7.86
CA LEU A 338 -10.10 -10.70 -7.57
C LEU A 338 -10.36 -11.39 -6.22
N TYR A 339 -9.78 -12.56 -5.98
CA TYR A 339 -9.93 -13.27 -4.71
C TYR A 339 -9.36 -12.49 -3.53
N TRP A 340 -8.18 -11.88 -3.68
CA TRP A 340 -7.60 -11.02 -2.65
C TRP A 340 -8.52 -9.85 -2.27
N VAL A 341 -9.07 -9.15 -3.27
CA VAL A 341 -9.99 -8.03 -3.05
C VAL A 341 -11.29 -8.51 -2.38
N LEU A 342 -11.84 -9.65 -2.79
CA LEU A 342 -13.04 -10.22 -2.19
C LEU A 342 -12.83 -10.61 -0.72
N LEU A 343 -11.71 -11.27 -0.40
CA LEU A 343 -11.33 -11.61 0.99
C LEU A 343 -11.14 -10.34 1.83
N SER A 344 -10.46 -9.33 1.29
CA SER A 344 -10.29 -8.03 1.95
C SER A 344 -11.62 -7.31 2.23
N ALA A 345 -12.57 -7.37 1.29
CA ALA A 345 -13.90 -6.81 1.48
C ALA A 345 -14.70 -7.58 2.53
N LEU A 346 -14.60 -8.92 2.51
CA LEU A 346 -15.24 -9.80 3.48
C LEU A 346 -14.73 -9.51 4.90
N GLU A 347 -13.44 -9.31 5.10
CA GLU A 347 -12.86 -8.96 6.40
C GLU A 347 -13.44 -7.67 6.97
N LEU A 348 -13.58 -6.61 6.16
CA LEU A 348 -14.16 -5.35 6.61
C LEU A 348 -15.66 -5.51 6.95
N CYS A 349 -16.38 -6.35 6.21
CA CYS A 349 -17.77 -6.71 6.54
C CYS A 349 -17.86 -7.44 7.88
N ILE A 350 -17.01 -8.45 8.11
CA ILE A 350 -16.96 -9.21 9.37
C ILE A 350 -16.58 -8.29 10.54
N GLU A 351 -15.56 -7.42 10.38
CA GLU A 351 -15.15 -6.48 11.42
C GLU A 351 -16.26 -5.47 11.75
N ARG A 352 -17.01 -5.02 10.75
CA ARG A 352 -18.16 -4.13 10.95
C ARG A 352 -19.32 -4.83 11.63
N PHE A 353 -19.61 -6.07 11.25
CA PHE A 353 -20.63 -6.90 11.87
C PHE A 353 -20.29 -7.20 13.33
N GLY A 354 -19.04 -7.57 13.62
CA GLY A 354 -18.54 -7.75 14.99
C GLY A 354 -18.71 -6.49 15.83
N ARG A 355 -18.36 -5.31 15.29
CA ARG A 355 -18.61 -4.03 15.96
C ARG A 355 -20.09 -3.79 16.23
N TYR A 356 -20.97 -4.10 15.29
CA TYR A 356 -22.41 -3.99 15.49
C TYR A 356 -22.87 -4.88 16.65
N ILE A 357 -22.45 -6.16 16.69
CA ILE A 357 -22.76 -7.07 17.81
C ILE A 357 -22.36 -6.45 19.15
N THR A 358 -21.15 -5.87 19.25
CA THR A 358 -20.65 -5.29 20.51
C THR A 358 -21.48 -4.11 21.03
N THR A 359 -22.27 -3.46 20.17
CA THR A 359 -23.16 -2.35 20.56
C THR A 359 -24.53 -2.81 21.06
N THR A 360 -24.87 -4.09 20.94
CA THR A 360 -26.16 -4.62 21.38
C THR A 360 -26.26 -4.76 22.90
N THR A 361 -27.47 -4.59 23.44
CA THR A 361 -27.76 -4.83 24.86
C THR A 361 -27.53 -6.28 25.24
N THR A 362 -27.87 -7.22 24.34
CA THR A 362 -27.62 -8.65 24.49
C THR A 362 -26.16 -8.95 24.73
N TRP A 363 -25.26 -8.43 23.88
CA TRP A 363 -23.82 -8.61 24.06
C TRP A 363 -23.32 -7.97 25.35
N THR A 364 -23.82 -6.78 25.68
CA THR A 364 -23.43 -6.08 26.91
C THR A 364 -23.78 -6.92 28.15
N ASN A 365 -24.99 -7.46 28.23
CA ASN A 365 -25.39 -8.32 29.34
C ASN A 365 -24.59 -9.63 29.38
N PHE A 366 -24.38 -10.26 28.22
CA PHE A 366 -23.59 -11.49 28.11
C PHE A 366 -22.13 -11.29 28.55
N SER A 367 -21.48 -10.21 28.10
CA SER A 367 -20.10 -9.87 28.46
C SER A 367 -19.90 -9.65 29.97
N LYS A 368 -20.89 -9.05 30.64
CA LYS A 368 -20.92 -8.90 32.11
C LYS A 368 -21.06 -10.24 32.81
N PHE A 369 -21.92 -11.11 32.30
CA PHE A 369 -22.15 -12.45 32.87
C PHE A 369 -20.89 -13.34 32.81
N ILE A 370 -20.19 -13.37 31.67
CA ILE A 370 -19.01 -14.23 31.50
C ILE A 370 -17.70 -13.62 32.03
N GLY A 371 -17.70 -12.32 32.34
CA GLY A 371 -16.54 -11.56 32.77
C GLY A 371 -15.57 -11.14 31.64
N GLU A 372 -14.65 -10.23 31.95
CA GLU A 372 -13.76 -9.60 30.96
C GLU A 372 -12.80 -10.59 30.30
N ALA A 373 -12.27 -11.54 31.08
CA ALA A 373 -11.33 -12.55 30.58
C ALA A 373 -11.98 -13.43 29.51
N ASN A 374 -13.18 -13.96 29.77
CA ASN A 374 -13.90 -14.80 28.81
C ASN A 374 -14.43 -13.98 27.63
N THR A 375 -14.83 -12.72 27.84
CA THR A 375 -15.16 -11.79 26.76
C THR A 375 -13.98 -11.62 25.80
N THR A 376 -12.75 -11.50 26.33
CA THR A 376 -11.53 -11.40 25.53
C THR A 376 -11.28 -12.67 24.72
N ARG A 377 -11.44 -13.85 25.35
CA ARG A 377 -11.28 -15.16 24.68
C ARG A 377 -12.28 -15.35 23.55
N ILE A 378 -13.56 -15.06 23.77
CA ILE A 378 -14.60 -15.16 22.73
C ILE A 378 -14.31 -14.18 21.60
N THR A 379 -13.93 -12.94 21.92
CA THR A 379 -13.56 -11.94 20.90
C THR A 379 -12.37 -12.43 20.07
N ALA A 380 -11.33 -12.97 20.71
CA ALA A 380 -10.15 -13.50 20.03
C ALA A 380 -10.49 -14.69 19.11
N LEU A 381 -11.43 -15.55 19.54
CA LEU A 381 -11.95 -16.64 18.73
C LEU A 381 -12.74 -16.11 17.52
N SER A 382 -13.64 -15.14 17.71
CA SER A 382 -14.40 -14.52 16.62
C SER A 382 -13.49 -13.82 15.61
N MET A 383 -12.38 -13.24 16.05
CA MET A 383 -11.38 -12.60 15.18
C MET A 383 -10.61 -13.60 14.28
N LEU A 384 -10.75 -14.92 14.48
CA LEU A 384 -10.28 -15.89 13.49
C LEU A 384 -11.00 -15.72 12.15
N LEU A 385 -12.28 -15.29 12.17
CA LEU A 385 -13.06 -15.02 10.97
C LEU A 385 -12.50 -13.84 10.16
N THR A 386 -11.65 -12.98 10.75
CA THR A 386 -10.95 -11.92 10.01
C THR A 386 -9.50 -12.28 9.71
N VAL A 387 -8.79 -12.94 10.63
CA VAL A 387 -7.37 -13.29 10.42
C VAL A 387 -7.20 -14.35 9.33
N ILE A 388 -8.05 -15.37 9.30
CA ILE A 388 -7.89 -16.47 8.35
C ILE A 388 -8.09 -15.98 6.90
N PRO A 389 -9.18 -15.28 6.54
CA PRO A 389 -9.33 -14.72 5.20
C PRO A 389 -8.13 -13.88 4.76
N GLY A 390 -7.57 -13.08 5.66
CA GLY A 390 -6.47 -12.21 5.27
C GLY A 390 -5.13 -12.91 5.18
N ILE A 391 -4.98 -14.08 5.82
CA ILE A 391 -3.88 -15.01 5.52
C ILE A 391 -3.96 -15.49 4.08
N PHE A 392 -5.11 -15.99 3.66
CA PHE A 392 -5.31 -16.41 2.28
C PHE A 392 -5.26 -15.24 1.29
N GLY A 393 -5.75 -14.06 1.68
CA GLY A 393 -5.70 -12.85 0.87
C GLY A 393 -4.28 -12.50 0.43
N VAL A 394 -3.30 -12.67 1.31
CA VAL A 394 -1.89 -12.39 0.98
C VAL A 394 -1.29 -13.45 0.06
N PHE A 395 -1.66 -14.72 0.21
CA PHE A 395 -1.27 -15.75 -0.77
C PHE A 395 -1.82 -15.46 -2.16
N PHE A 396 -3.04 -14.93 -2.26
CA PHE A 396 -3.61 -14.50 -3.54
C PHE A 396 -2.97 -13.21 -4.08
N PHE A 397 -2.51 -12.31 -3.21
CA PHE A 397 -1.89 -11.05 -3.61
C PHE A 397 -0.42 -11.22 -4.05
N LEU A 398 0.39 -11.89 -3.22
CA LEU A 398 1.84 -12.04 -3.43
C LEU A 398 2.21 -13.34 -4.15
N GLY A 399 1.35 -14.36 -4.10
CA GLY A 399 1.62 -15.66 -4.69
C GLY A 399 1.46 -15.67 -6.21
N PRO A 400 2.25 -16.48 -6.94
CA PRO A 400 2.02 -16.77 -8.34
C PRO A 400 0.64 -17.35 -8.61
N LYS A 401 0.23 -17.23 -9.87
CA LYS A 401 -1.04 -17.78 -10.36
C LYS A 401 -1.16 -19.27 -10.01
N GLY A 402 -2.27 -19.65 -9.38
CA GLY A 402 -2.60 -21.03 -9.01
C GLY A 402 -2.12 -21.48 -7.62
N ILE A 403 -1.13 -20.81 -7.03
CA ILE A 403 -0.63 -21.17 -5.70
C ILE A 403 -1.64 -20.78 -4.62
N GLY A 404 -2.17 -19.56 -4.69
CA GLY A 404 -3.25 -19.12 -3.79
C GLY A 404 -4.44 -20.09 -3.81
N ASP A 405 -4.85 -20.54 -5.00
CA ASP A 405 -5.95 -21.50 -5.17
C ASP A 405 -5.62 -22.85 -4.49
N THR A 406 -4.42 -23.39 -4.74
CA THR A 406 -3.97 -24.67 -4.19
C THR A 406 -3.90 -24.63 -2.66
N ILE A 407 -3.30 -23.57 -2.10
CA ILE A 407 -3.20 -23.38 -0.64
C ILE A 407 -4.60 -23.19 -0.04
N PHE A 408 -5.47 -22.42 -0.68
CA PHE A 408 -6.85 -22.21 -0.21
C PHE A 408 -7.63 -23.52 -0.15
N VAL A 409 -7.60 -24.34 -1.20
CA VAL A 409 -8.30 -25.63 -1.23
C VAL A 409 -7.70 -26.58 -0.18
N ASN A 410 -6.38 -26.81 -0.24
CA ASN A 410 -5.75 -27.83 0.60
C ASN A 410 -5.79 -27.49 2.10
N VAL A 411 -5.75 -26.21 2.48
CA VAL A 411 -5.67 -25.78 3.89
C VAL A 411 -7.02 -25.38 4.44
N LEU A 412 -7.79 -24.58 3.68
CA LEU A 412 -9.06 -24.08 4.19
C LEU A 412 -10.17 -25.07 3.89
N VAL A 413 -10.37 -25.47 2.64
CA VAL A 413 -11.51 -26.33 2.27
C VAL A 413 -11.32 -27.73 2.85
N ASP A 414 -10.23 -28.40 2.48
CA ASP A 414 -9.95 -29.76 2.94
C ASP A 414 -9.66 -29.79 4.44
N GLY A 415 -8.94 -28.79 4.95
CA GLY A 415 -8.65 -28.70 6.38
C GLY A 415 -9.87 -28.48 7.25
N VAL A 416 -10.87 -27.70 6.78
CA VAL A 416 -12.17 -27.57 7.46
C VAL A 416 -12.91 -28.91 7.46
N VAL A 417 -12.97 -29.60 6.32
CA VAL A 417 -13.62 -30.93 6.20
C VAL A 417 -12.95 -31.96 7.10
N ASP A 418 -11.62 -32.03 7.08
CA ASP A 418 -10.83 -32.93 7.93
C ASP A 418 -11.05 -32.64 9.42
N CYS A 419 -11.06 -31.36 9.83
CA CYS A 419 -11.35 -31.00 11.22
C CYS A 419 -12.78 -31.37 11.64
N PHE A 420 -13.77 -31.15 10.77
CA PHE A 420 -15.16 -31.55 11.04
C PHE A 420 -15.34 -33.06 11.15
N THR A 421 -14.57 -33.82 10.37
CA THR A 421 -14.57 -35.29 10.40
C THR A 421 -13.60 -35.88 11.44
N LEU A 422 -12.98 -35.03 12.28
CA LEU A 422 -11.98 -35.38 13.29
C LEU A 422 -10.73 -36.08 12.73
N ASN A 423 -10.44 -35.90 11.44
CA ASN A 423 -9.27 -36.40 10.76
C ASN A 423 -8.07 -35.44 10.94
N VAL A 424 -7.55 -35.31 12.15
CA VAL A 424 -6.45 -34.39 12.50
C VAL A 424 -5.14 -35.17 12.72
N ARG A 425 -4.62 -35.78 11.64
CA ARG A 425 -3.37 -36.57 11.69
C ARG A 425 -2.17 -35.68 11.40
N TYR A 426 -1.02 -35.95 12.04
CA TYR A 426 0.19 -35.15 11.85
C TYR A 426 0.48 -34.89 10.36
N ALA A 427 0.68 -33.61 10.01
CA ALA A 427 0.99 -33.12 8.67
C ALA A 427 -0.10 -33.33 7.58
N ASN A 428 -1.34 -33.68 7.93
CA ASN A 428 -2.48 -33.61 7.00
C ASN A 428 -3.17 -32.24 7.03
N SER A 429 -4.11 -32.01 6.11
CA SER A 429 -4.84 -30.74 5.99
C SER A 429 -5.59 -30.36 7.28
N GLY A 430 -6.26 -31.31 7.93
CA GLY A 430 -6.89 -31.08 9.24
C GLY A 430 -5.92 -30.62 10.33
N PHE A 431 -4.74 -31.24 10.43
CA PHE A 431 -3.70 -30.83 11.36
C PHE A 431 -3.23 -29.40 11.09
N VAL A 432 -2.96 -29.06 9.84
CA VAL A 432 -2.51 -27.73 9.44
C VAL A 432 -3.57 -26.68 9.78
N PHE A 433 -4.83 -26.96 9.47
CA PHE A 433 -5.94 -26.06 9.76
C PHE A 433 -6.17 -25.89 11.27
N ALA A 434 -6.11 -26.98 12.05
CA ALA A 434 -6.19 -26.92 13.51
C ALA A 434 -5.03 -26.09 14.10
N HIS A 435 -3.81 -26.24 13.56
CA HIS A 435 -2.67 -25.42 13.96
C HIS A 435 -2.89 -23.94 13.63
N LEU A 436 -3.43 -23.64 12.45
CA LEU A 436 -3.77 -22.27 12.05
C LEU A 436 -4.79 -21.64 13.00
N LEU A 437 -5.82 -22.39 13.43
CA LEU A 437 -6.81 -21.93 14.40
C LEU A 437 -6.18 -21.62 15.77
N ILE A 438 -5.32 -22.52 16.27
CA ILE A 438 -4.65 -22.35 17.57
C ILE A 438 -3.70 -21.14 17.53
N LEU A 439 -2.85 -21.04 16.50
CA LEU A 439 -1.91 -19.93 16.36
C LEU A 439 -2.64 -18.60 16.16
N GLY A 440 -3.68 -18.57 15.31
CA GLY A 440 -4.52 -17.39 15.11
C GLY A 440 -5.22 -16.93 16.38
N TYR A 441 -5.71 -17.86 17.19
CA TYR A 441 -6.33 -17.55 18.48
C TYR A 441 -5.33 -16.95 19.47
N CYS A 442 -4.14 -17.56 19.59
CA CYS A 442 -3.05 -17.04 20.42
C CYS A 442 -2.62 -15.65 19.96
N PHE A 443 -2.45 -15.46 18.65
CA PHE A 443 -2.13 -14.17 18.04
C PHE A 443 -3.17 -13.10 18.38
N ASN A 444 -4.46 -13.40 18.20
CA ASN A 444 -5.54 -12.46 18.51
C ASN A 444 -5.57 -12.06 19.99
N ASN A 445 -5.35 -13.01 20.92
CA ASN A 445 -5.25 -12.70 22.35
C ASN A 445 -4.10 -11.73 22.64
N VAL A 446 -2.94 -11.93 22.02
CA VAL A 446 -1.80 -11.02 22.16
C VAL A 446 -2.15 -9.63 21.61
N CYS A 447 -2.74 -9.55 20.42
CA CYS A 447 -3.13 -8.27 19.82
C CYS A 447 -4.12 -7.51 20.71
N ILE A 448 -5.16 -8.16 21.23
CA ILE A 448 -6.14 -7.53 22.13
C ILE A 448 -5.46 -7.08 23.43
N TYR A 449 -4.58 -7.90 24.01
CA TYR A 449 -3.83 -7.54 25.21
C TYR A 449 -2.95 -6.30 24.98
N LEU A 450 -2.21 -6.28 23.87
CA LEU A 450 -1.36 -5.14 23.51
C LEU A 450 -2.20 -3.88 23.30
N GLU A 451 -3.35 -3.99 22.65
CA GLU A 451 -4.25 -2.86 22.46
C GLU A 451 -4.80 -2.32 23.78
N LYS A 452 -5.24 -3.20 24.70
CA LYS A 452 -5.72 -2.80 26.04
C LYS A 452 -4.61 -2.16 26.88
N LYS A 453 -3.41 -2.74 26.87
CA LYS A 453 -2.29 -2.34 27.72
C LYS A 453 -1.62 -1.06 27.25
N TYR A 454 -1.33 -0.98 25.96
CA TYR A 454 -0.56 0.11 25.40
C TYR A 454 -1.43 1.21 24.83
N GLY A 455 -2.74 0.97 24.66
CA GLY A 455 -3.69 1.93 24.15
C GLY A 455 -3.12 2.62 22.93
N PHE A 456 -3.34 2.08 21.73
CA PHE A 456 -3.19 2.90 20.52
C PHE A 456 -4.29 3.97 20.56
N ASP A 457 -4.15 4.95 21.44
CA ASP A 457 -4.99 6.11 21.59
C ASP A 457 -4.72 6.98 20.37
N THR A 458 -5.42 6.63 19.29
CA THR A 458 -5.39 7.28 17.99
C THR A 458 -5.82 8.75 18.06
N ARG A 459 -6.25 9.26 19.23
CA ARG A 459 -6.51 10.68 19.45
C ARG A 459 -5.26 11.49 19.84
N LYS A 460 -4.18 10.85 20.32
CA LYS A 460 -2.96 11.55 20.78
C LYS A 460 -1.87 11.75 19.73
N ARG A 461 -2.04 11.27 18.49
CA ARG A 461 -1.12 11.57 17.37
C ARG A 461 -1.66 12.65 16.42
N LYS A 462 -2.37 13.64 16.95
CA LYS A 462 -2.41 14.98 16.34
C LYS A 462 -1.48 15.83 17.19
N VAL A 463 -0.56 16.52 16.53
CA VAL A 463 0.51 17.36 17.11
C VAL A 463 1.76 16.56 17.47
N GLU A 464 2.59 16.30 16.46
CA GLU A 464 4.02 16.67 16.44
C GLU A 464 4.45 16.92 14.99
#